data_AF-A0A2H6MW00-F1
#
_entry.id   AF-A0A2H6MW00-F1
#
_cell.length_a   1.000
_cell.length_b   1.000
_cell.length_c   1.000
_cell.angle_alpha   90.00
_cell.angle_beta   90.00
_cell.angle_gamma   90.00
#
_symmetry.space_group_name_H-M   'P 1'
#
loop_
_entity.id
_entity.type
_entity.pdbx_description
1 polymer ?
#
loop_
_entity_poly.entity_id
_entity_poly.type
_entity_poly.pdbx_seq_one_letter_code
_entity_poly.pdbx_strand_id
1 'polypeptide(L)'
;ETTYEWGYKIKNDFLYSPQMQSAPKRWREKLSRSGATGAFHRWNVVLFIMSGNKQKDSLIRVLKAGEANIYTTLSTRKDITHVLTNKTILNQGKLKHLFGTPCYPIRYLETYLLEEKNVKYEQESREAMVDMQFDEMKNALIKHIYYQQAMLSKYTQIGQKMECNKELENASCSRGNKILEELVNDHFLPIAITEFFSGKDSIPPAKLIHSLLEYILQGNSDPTLSVQFFHIMYTLLEHNPPWKSPSMLRYYLEILQCPVCKNGTWSLMETLVRSCLYHNNICHSVMDPKTTDVDRTFHKKLLTFVMNLFEAEVLALTRRLYEGSDSHNPLVMPQTVVLNTFWLGNDSVLFNKQINILIDWIIYSYREKYRTIDVFKHKTSELLNAVLGAVVEYWIISGFIMDRNMLPSVADDLASYIAISCDDFSYEELKVFISSIPSLWLEMFVAEAVFKNLYFQNSTLLSNELLSLQKMVSCYLPTLQAGMCEKGKMPKEKKKKIGQWPCSESQRALLMLSGDKQNQAKVLPDVPVQTK
;
A
#
# COMPACT_ATOMS: atom_id res chain seq x y z
N GLU A 1 60.51 8.10 -2.79
CA GLU A 1 60.76 7.78 -4.21
C GLU A 1 60.47 6.31 -4.46
N THR A 2 59.49 5.99 -5.32
CA THR A 2 59.21 4.63 -5.78
C THR A 2 59.99 4.40 -7.08
N THR A 3 61.15 3.74 -6.98
CA THR A 3 61.92 3.31 -8.15
C THR A 3 61.26 2.10 -8.80
N TYR A 4 60.93 2.19 -10.09
CA TYR A 4 60.43 1.06 -10.87
C TYR A 4 61.57 0.05 -11.06
N GLU A 5 61.26 -1.26 -10.98
CA GLU A 5 62.25 -2.36 -10.93
C GLU A 5 63.15 -2.52 -12.17
N TRP A 6 63.03 -1.65 -13.16
CA TRP A 6 63.89 -1.62 -14.35
C TRP A 6 64.82 -0.40 -14.41
N GLY A 7 65.08 0.25 -13.28
CA GLY A 7 66.07 1.35 -13.18
C GLY A 7 65.59 2.70 -13.74
N TYR A 8 64.36 2.78 -14.24
CA TYR A 8 63.76 4.03 -14.67
C TYR A 8 63.23 4.80 -13.46
N LYS A 9 63.70 6.04 -13.30
CA LYS A 9 63.07 7.01 -12.40
C LYS A 9 61.67 7.29 -12.95
N ILE A 10 60.64 6.89 -12.21
CA ILE A 10 59.27 7.30 -12.50
C ILE A 10 59.26 8.82 -12.33
N LYS A 11 59.10 9.58 -13.42
CA LYS A 11 58.83 11.02 -13.31
C LYS A 11 57.61 11.17 -12.40
N ASN A 12 57.64 12.14 -11.48
CA ASN A 12 56.52 12.50 -10.60
C ASN A 12 55.33 13.06 -11.42
N ASP A 13 54.78 12.26 -12.33
CA ASP A 13 53.52 12.54 -13.00
C ASP A 13 52.42 11.94 -12.13
N PHE A 14 51.62 12.82 -11.54
CA PHE A 14 50.55 12.60 -10.56
C PHE A 14 49.38 11.70 -11.03
N LEU A 15 49.56 10.86 -12.05
CA LEU A 15 48.47 10.14 -12.73
C LEU A 15 48.03 8.84 -12.04
N TYR A 16 48.88 8.23 -11.18
CA TYR A 16 48.57 6.95 -10.54
C TYR A 16 48.92 6.94 -9.06
N SER A 17 48.03 6.36 -8.24
CA SER A 17 48.23 6.29 -6.79
C SER A 17 49.48 5.45 -6.44
N PRO A 18 50.13 5.71 -5.30
CA PRO A 18 51.26 4.90 -4.83
C PRO A 18 50.94 3.39 -4.75
N GLN A 19 49.69 3.06 -4.45
CA GLN A 19 49.17 1.70 -4.43
C GLN A 19 49.18 1.06 -5.82
N MET A 20 48.72 1.77 -6.85
CA MET A 20 48.77 1.30 -8.24
C MET A 20 50.22 1.12 -8.74
N GLN A 21 51.12 2.03 -8.38
CA GLN A 21 52.52 1.97 -8.80
C GLN A 21 53.26 0.76 -8.21
N SER A 22 52.94 0.38 -6.97
CA SER A 22 53.55 -0.78 -6.30
C SER A 22 52.92 -2.13 -6.67
N ALA A 23 51.73 -2.14 -7.27
CA ALA A 23 50.97 -3.36 -7.53
C ALA A 23 51.73 -4.44 -8.33
N PRO A 24 52.46 -4.13 -9.43
CA PRO A 24 53.22 -5.14 -10.18
C PRO A 24 54.30 -5.84 -9.34
N LYS A 25 55.05 -5.07 -8.55
CA LYS A 25 56.08 -5.59 -7.64
C LYS A 25 55.46 -6.52 -6.58
N ARG A 26 54.37 -6.08 -5.95
CA ARG A 26 53.64 -6.88 -4.95
C ARG A 26 53.16 -8.21 -5.52
N TRP A 27 52.62 -8.21 -6.74
CA TRP A 27 52.17 -9.43 -7.40
C TRP A 27 53.33 -10.35 -7.77
N ARG A 28 54.46 -9.84 -8.28
CA ARG A 28 55.65 -10.65 -8.53
C ARG A 28 56.13 -11.36 -7.27
N GLU A 29 56.33 -10.62 -6.18
CA GLU A 29 56.78 -11.20 -4.90
C GLU A 29 55.79 -12.25 -4.38
N LYS A 30 54.49 -11.97 -4.46
CA LYS A 30 53.44 -12.89 -4.01
C LYS A 30 53.39 -14.17 -4.83
N LEU A 31 53.52 -14.08 -6.15
CA LEU A 31 53.53 -15.26 -7.03
C LEU A 31 54.81 -16.09 -6.83
N SER A 32 55.98 -15.45 -6.70
CA SER A 32 57.23 -16.14 -6.39
C SER A 32 57.19 -16.86 -5.03
N ARG A 33 56.64 -16.22 -3.99
CA ARG A 33 56.52 -16.83 -2.67
C ARG A 33 55.52 -17.99 -2.62
N SER A 34 54.43 -17.90 -3.38
CA SER A 34 53.35 -18.90 -3.35
C SER A 34 53.51 -20.03 -4.37
N GLY A 35 54.41 -19.88 -5.35
CA GLY A 35 54.53 -20.80 -6.48
C GLY A 35 53.33 -20.77 -7.43
N ALA A 36 52.46 -19.77 -7.31
CA ALA A 36 51.27 -19.62 -8.13
C ALA A 36 51.63 -19.18 -9.56
N THR A 37 50.95 -19.75 -10.55
CA THR A 37 51.18 -19.45 -11.98
C THR A 37 50.61 -18.09 -12.40
N GLY A 38 49.66 -17.55 -11.66
CA GLY A 38 49.04 -16.26 -11.96
C GLY A 38 48.16 -15.73 -10.82
N ALA A 39 47.81 -14.44 -10.91
CA ALA A 39 47.02 -13.74 -9.90
C ALA A 39 45.63 -14.37 -9.66
N PHE A 40 45.10 -15.07 -10.66
CA PHE A 40 43.79 -15.70 -10.68
C PHE A 40 43.86 -17.23 -10.88
N HIS A 41 45.01 -17.88 -10.65
CA HIS A 41 45.25 -19.30 -10.96
C HIS A 41 44.26 -20.33 -10.35
N ARG A 42 43.44 -19.94 -9.36
CA ARG A 42 42.38 -20.78 -8.75
C ARG A 42 40.97 -20.30 -9.07
N TRP A 43 40.85 -19.32 -9.96
CA TRP A 43 39.58 -18.70 -10.26
C TRP A 43 38.91 -19.43 -11.41
N ASN A 44 37.79 -20.05 -11.09
CA ASN A 44 36.80 -20.52 -12.03
C ASN A 44 35.72 -19.44 -12.17
N VAL A 45 35.74 -18.73 -13.30
CA VAL A 45 35.03 -17.46 -13.50
C VAL A 45 33.89 -17.61 -14.52
N VAL A 46 32.72 -17.10 -14.16
CA VAL A 46 31.60 -16.88 -15.10
C VAL A 46 31.44 -15.38 -15.36
N LEU A 47 31.43 -14.98 -16.64
CA LEU A 47 31.22 -13.59 -17.06
C LEU A 47 29.77 -13.36 -17.47
N PHE A 48 29.01 -12.62 -16.66
CA PHE A 48 27.62 -12.26 -16.92
C PHE A 48 27.51 -10.78 -17.33
N ILE A 49 27.82 -10.51 -18.60
CA ILE A 49 27.87 -9.18 -19.22
C ILE A 49 26.89 -9.16 -20.39
N MET A 50 25.94 -8.20 -20.43
CA MET A 50 24.98 -8.07 -21.55
C MET A 50 25.71 -7.81 -22.88
N SER A 51 25.22 -8.46 -23.94
CA SER A 51 25.85 -8.56 -25.25
C SER A 51 26.08 -7.22 -25.94
N GLY A 52 27.30 -7.08 -26.48
CA GLY A 52 27.81 -5.93 -27.21
C GLY A 52 29.07 -5.40 -26.54
N ASN A 53 30.20 -5.34 -27.27
CA ASN A 53 31.42 -4.56 -26.98
C ASN A 53 32.70 -5.32 -26.55
N LYS A 54 33.80 -4.81 -27.12
CA LYS A 54 35.25 -5.07 -26.92
C LYS A 54 35.70 -5.20 -25.45
N GLN A 55 34.87 -4.79 -24.50
CA GLN A 55 35.14 -4.85 -23.07
C GLN A 55 35.12 -6.30 -22.54
N LYS A 56 34.21 -7.15 -23.02
CA LYS A 56 34.17 -8.57 -22.64
C LYS A 56 35.46 -9.30 -23.04
N ASP A 57 35.93 -9.08 -24.26
CA ASP A 57 37.17 -9.70 -24.77
C ASP A 57 38.40 -9.19 -24.03
N SER A 58 38.41 -7.92 -23.64
CA SER A 58 39.49 -7.34 -22.83
C SER A 58 39.51 -7.94 -21.43
N LEU A 59 38.35 -8.15 -20.80
CA LEU A 59 38.25 -8.84 -19.51
C LEU A 59 38.67 -10.31 -19.60
N ILE A 60 38.27 -11.02 -20.65
CA ILE A 60 38.71 -12.39 -20.91
C ILE A 60 40.22 -12.46 -21.03
N ARG A 61 40.85 -11.51 -21.75
CA ARG A 61 42.32 -11.44 -21.88
C ARG A 61 43.00 -11.21 -20.53
N VAL A 62 42.50 -10.27 -19.73
CA VAL A 62 43.05 -10.00 -18.38
C VAL A 62 42.94 -11.21 -17.47
N LEU A 63 41.77 -11.86 -17.46
CA LEU A 63 41.54 -13.06 -16.63
C LEU A 63 42.43 -14.23 -17.06
N LYS A 64 42.56 -14.48 -18.37
CA LYS A 64 43.47 -15.51 -18.90
C LYS A 64 44.94 -15.20 -18.61
N ALA A 65 45.36 -13.94 -18.70
CA ALA A 65 46.73 -13.54 -18.37
C ALA A 65 47.06 -13.76 -16.89
N GLY A 66 46.05 -13.73 -16.01
CA GLY A 66 46.20 -14.13 -14.61
C GLY A 66 45.94 -15.61 -14.34
N GLU A 67 45.85 -16.46 -15.36
CA GLU A 67 45.62 -17.91 -15.26
C GLU A 67 44.24 -18.34 -14.72
N ALA A 68 43.18 -17.55 -14.96
CA ALA A 68 41.81 -17.95 -14.59
C ALA A 68 41.18 -18.92 -15.61
N ASN A 69 40.39 -19.86 -15.13
CA ASN A 69 39.50 -20.70 -15.95
C ASN A 69 38.19 -19.96 -16.22
N ILE A 70 37.81 -19.77 -17.48
CA ILE A 70 36.62 -19.00 -17.86
C ILE A 70 35.57 -19.93 -18.46
N TYR A 71 34.36 -19.91 -17.90
CA TYR A 71 33.24 -20.74 -18.35
C TYR A 71 32.20 -19.91 -19.12
N THR A 72 31.81 -20.40 -20.30
CA THR A 72 30.89 -19.70 -21.22
C THR A 72 29.44 -20.18 -21.12
N THR A 73 29.20 -21.35 -20.53
CA THR A 73 27.87 -21.96 -20.36
C THR A 73 27.67 -22.43 -18.92
N LEU A 74 26.40 -22.54 -18.49
CA LEU A 74 25.95 -23.04 -17.19
C LEU A 74 26.24 -24.56 -17.00
N SER A 75 27.48 -25.00 -17.23
CA SER A 75 27.86 -26.40 -17.01
C SER A 75 28.18 -26.66 -15.54
N THR A 76 27.55 -27.72 -15.01
CA THR A 76 27.77 -28.41 -13.72
C THR A 76 28.34 -27.58 -12.56
N ARG A 77 27.38 -27.11 -11.76
CA ARG A 77 27.32 -26.42 -10.46
C ARG A 77 28.44 -26.58 -9.39
N LYS A 78 29.53 -27.33 -9.57
CA LYS A 78 30.39 -27.72 -8.43
C LYS A 78 31.71 -26.97 -8.25
N ASP A 79 32.21 -26.22 -9.23
CA ASP A 79 33.56 -25.62 -9.12
C ASP A 79 33.65 -24.12 -9.39
N ILE A 80 32.56 -23.37 -9.54
CA ILE A 80 32.63 -21.92 -9.82
C ILE A 80 33.03 -21.15 -8.57
N THR A 81 34.00 -20.25 -8.69
CA THR A 81 34.55 -19.45 -7.56
C THR A 81 34.22 -17.97 -7.64
N HIS A 82 34.01 -17.43 -8.84
CA HIS A 82 33.74 -16.01 -9.05
C HIS A 82 32.72 -15.83 -10.17
N VAL A 83 31.70 -15.01 -9.91
CA VAL A 83 30.75 -14.57 -10.94
C VAL A 83 30.94 -13.08 -11.11
N LEU A 84 31.37 -12.63 -12.29
CA LEU A 84 31.63 -11.21 -12.56
C LEU A 84 30.49 -10.61 -13.39
N THR A 85 29.96 -9.47 -12.96
CA THR A 85 28.84 -8.79 -13.63
C THR A 85 29.04 -7.28 -13.75
N ASN A 86 28.45 -6.68 -14.80
CA ASN A 86 28.41 -5.23 -15.02
C ASN A 86 27.14 -4.56 -14.47
N LYS A 87 26.13 -5.33 -14.03
CA LYS A 87 24.90 -4.76 -13.49
C LYS A 87 25.08 -4.35 -12.02
N THR A 88 24.41 -3.27 -11.63
CA THR A 88 24.26 -2.86 -10.23
C THR A 88 23.61 -3.98 -9.40
N ILE A 89 23.75 -3.84 -8.07
CA ILE A 89 23.39 -4.72 -6.95
C ILE A 89 22.12 -5.60 -7.18
N LEU A 90 21.15 -5.11 -7.94
CA LEU A 90 19.90 -5.76 -8.37
C LEU A 90 19.98 -7.22 -8.83
N ASN A 91 21.13 -7.72 -9.34
CA ASN A 91 21.26 -9.11 -9.80
C ASN A 91 22.23 -9.96 -8.96
N GLN A 92 22.92 -9.39 -7.97
CA GLN A 92 23.91 -10.13 -7.18
C GLN A 92 23.25 -11.22 -6.32
N GLY A 93 22.08 -10.96 -5.72
CA GLY A 93 21.32 -11.97 -4.98
C GLY A 93 20.88 -13.16 -5.85
N LYS A 94 20.38 -12.87 -7.06
CA LYS A 94 19.93 -13.89 -8.04
C LYS A 94 21.07 -14.75 -8.56
N LEU A 95 22.23 -14.15 -8.83
CA LEU A 95 23.42 -14.85 -9.28
C LEU A 95 24.11 -15.64 -8.14
N LYS A 96 24.11 -15.11 -6.90
CA LYS A 96 24.63 -15.80 -5.71
C LYS A 96 23.86 -17.08 -5.42
N HIS A 97 22.53 -17.04 -5.59
CA HIS A 97 21.67 -18.22 -5.44
C HIS A 97 21.84 -19.23 -6.60
N LEU A 98 22.13 -18.77 -7.83
CA LEU A 98 22.34 -19.65 -8.98
C LEU A 98 23.66 -20.45 -8.91
N PHE A 99 24.71 -19.84 -8.37
CA PHE A 99 26.07 -20.36 -8.39
C PHE A 99 26.63 -20.75 -7.01
N GLY A 100 25.85 -20.55 -5.93
CA GLY A 100 26.27 -20.84 -4.55
C GLY A 100 27.48 -20.01 -4.10
N THR A 101 27.81 -18.94 -4.82
CA THR A 101 29.10 -18.24 -4.74
C THR A 101 28.88 -16.73 -4.85
N PRO A 102 29.64 -15.89 -4.10
CA PRO A 102 29.48 -14.45 -4.17
C PRO A 102 29.67 -13.90 -5.59
N CYS A 103 28.86 -12.93 -5.95
CA CYS A 103 28.92 -12.24 -7.22
C CYS A 103 29.64 -10.92 -7.04
N TYR A 104 30.61 -10.64 -7.91
CA TYR A 104 31.46 -9.46 -7.78
C TYR A 104 31.23 -8.52 -8.96
N PRO A 105 31.17 -7.20 -8.72
CA PRO A 105 31.18 -6.23 -9.81
C PRO A 105 32.52 -6.29 -10.56
N ILE A 106 32.57 -5.89 -11.83
CA ILE A 106 33.84 -5.88 -12.60
C ILE A 106 34.92 -5.04 -11.90
N ARG A 107 34.55 -3.95 -11.21
CA ARG A 107 35.47 -3.12 -10.41
C ARG A 107 36.20 -3.91 -9.31
N TYR A 108 35.67 -5.06 -8.88
CA TYR A 108 36.39 -5.95 -7.96
C TYR A 108 37.73 -6.44 -8.52
N LEU A 109 37.86 -6.58 -9.85
CA LEU A 109 39.15 -6.91 -10.45
C LEU A 109 40.17 -5.78 -10.26
N GLU A 110 39.71 -4.53 -10.33
CA GLU A 110 40.56 -3.36 -10.11
C GLU A 110 41.02 -3.32 -8.66
N THR A 111 40.11 -3.46 -7.70
CA THR A 111 40.45 -3.47 -6.28
C THR A 111 41.32 -4.67 -5.91
N TYR A 112 41.02 -5.86 -6.43
CA TYR A 112 41.83 -7.06 -6.17
C TYR A 112 43.27 -6.95 -6.68
N LEU A 113 43.46 -6.31 -7.84
CA LEU A 113 44.78 -6.15 -8.43
C LEU A 113 45.56 -4.96 -7.82
N LEU A 114 44.87 -3.89 -7.44
CA LEU A 114 45.49 -2.59 -7.14
C LEU A 114 45.46 -2.21 -5.64
N GLU A 115 44.51 -2.71 -4.85
CA GLU A 115 44.31 -2.32 -3.46
C GLU A 115 44.85 -3.36 -2.45
N GLU A 116 45.18 -2.89 -1.26
CA GLU A 116 45.63 -3.70 -0.13
C GLU A 116 44.43 -4.05 0.76
N LYS A 117 44.27 -5.32 1.16
CA LYS A 117 43.02 -5.82 1.76
C LYS A 117 42.67 -5.13 3.09
N ASN A 118 41.76 -4.15 3.05
CA ASN A 118 40.91 -3.70 4.16
C ASN A 118 39.40 -3.74 3.78
N VAL A 119 39.00 -4.67 2.91
CA VAL A 119 37.72 -4.57 2.16
C VAL A 119 36.47 -5.05 2.92
N LYS A 120 36.58 -5.57 4.15
CA LYS A 120 35.38 -6.08 4.86
C LYS A 120 34.56 -5.04 5.61
N TYR A 121 35.11 -3.88 5.98
CA TYR A 121 34.41 -2.93 6.86
C TYR A 121 33.85 -1.68 6.16
N GLU A 122 34.33 -1.31 4.97
CA GLU A 122 33.88 -0.08 4.29
C GLU A 122 32.74 -0.31 3.28
N GLN A 123 32.64 -1.49 2.69
CA GLN A 123 31.63 -1.81 1.67
C GLN A 123 30.23 -1.97 2.28
N GLU A 124 30.11 -2.73 3.38
CA GLU A 124 28.85 -2.92 4.12
C GLU A 124 28.37 -1.59 4.74
N SER A 125 29.31 -0.76 5.21
CA SER A 125 29.03 0.58 5.74
C SER A 125 28.48 1.53 4.67
N ARG A 126 29.03 1.51 3.45
CA ARG A 126 28.56 2.37 2.35
C ARG A 126 27.25 1.88 1.73
N GLU A 127 27.07 0.57 1.60
CA GLU A 127 25.81 -0.01 1.11
C GLU A 127 24.66 0.30 2.07
N ALA A 128 24.85 0.13 3.38
CA ALA A 128 23.85 0.51 4.39
C ALA A 128 23.55 2.02 4.41
N MET A 129 24.55 2.88 4.17
CA MET A 129 24.38 4.33 4.12
C MET A 129 23.61 4.81 2.88
N VAL A 130 23.77 4.13 1.73
CA VAL A 130 23.04 4.44 0.50
C VAL A 130 21.59 3.92 0.56
N ASP A 131 21.37 2.74 1.15
CA ASP A 131 20.02 2.20 1.35
C ASP A 131 19.18 3.09 2.28
N MET A 132 19.79 3.60 3.36
CA MET A 132 19.14 4.56 4.27
C MET A 132 18.69 5.85 3.53
N GLN A 133 19.54 6.40 2.66
CA GLN A 133 19.20 7.59 1.87
C GLN A 133 18.09 7.33 0.83
N PHE A 134 18.03 6.11 0.29
CA PHE A 134 17.00 5.75 -0.68
C PHE A 134 15.63 5.57 -0.01
N ASP A 135 15.57 4.94 1.16
CA ASP A 135 14.34 4.80 1.93
C ASP A 135 13.79 6.15 2.41
N GLU A 136 14.66 7.06 2.83
CA GLU A 136 14.28 8.45 3.14
C GLU A 136 13.68 9.15 1.92
N MET A 137 14.33 9.06 0.76
CA MET A 137 13.84 9.66 -0.49
C MET A 137 12.50 9.05 -0.94
N LYS A 138 12.34 7.73 -0.79
CA LYS A 138 11.09 7.02 -1.08
C LYS A 138 9.96 7.48 -0.17
N ASN A 139 10.20 7.57 1.14
CA ASN A 139 9.22 8.04 2.11
C ASN A 139 8.82 9.50 1.84
N ALA A 140 9.80 10.35 1.50
CA ALA A 140 9.55 11.73 1.10
C ALA A 140 8.70 11.83 -0.18
N LEU A 141 8.95 10.97 -1.17
CA LEU A 141 8.15 10.91 -2.40
C LEU A 141 6.71 10.48 -2.13
N ILE A 142 6.49 9.47 -1.27
CA ILE A 142 5.15 9.02 -0.90
C ILE A 142 4.39 10.15 -0.19
N LYS A 143 5.04 10.81 0.78
CA LYS A 143 4.49 11.99 1.46
C LYS A 143 4.14 13.09 0.45
N HIS A 144 4.98 13.30 -0.56
CA HIS A 144 4.73 14.24 -1.66
C HIS A 144 3.53 13.85 -2.53
N ILE A 145 3.30 12.57 -2.82
CA ILE A 145 2.11 12.11 -3.57
C ILE A 145 0.83 12.47 -2.82
N TYR A 146 0.76 12.20 -1.51
CA TYR A 146 -0.37 12.60 -0.67
C TYR A 146 -0.55 14.12 -0.62
N TYR A 147 0.55 14.87 -0.56
CA TYR A 147 0.52 16.33 -0.66
C TYR A 147 -0.06 16.81 -2.00
N GLN A 148 0.31 16.19 -3.12
CA GLN A 148 -0.25 16.53 -4.44
C GLN A 148 -1.75 16.19 -4.53
N GLN A 149 -2.18 15.06 -3.96
CA GLN A 149 -3.61 14.72 -3.86
C GLN A 149 -4.38 15.74 -3.02
N ALA A 150 -3.82 16.17 -1.89
CA ALA A 150 -4.39 17.24 -1.06
C ALA A 150 -4.54 18.54 -1.86
N MET A 151 -3.50 18.91 -2.62
CA MET A 151 -3.51 20.09 -3.49
C MET A 151 -4.60 20.04 -4.55
N LEU A 152 -4.74 18.92 -5.24
CA LEU A 152 -5.80 18.73 -6.23
C LEU A 152 -7.19 18.90 -5.58
N SER A 153 -7.41 18.33 -4.40
CA SER A 153 -8.69 18.46 -3.68
C SER A 153 -9.05 19.92 -3.35
N LYS A 154 -8.05 20.77 -3.09
CA LYS A 154 -8.23 22.23 -2.89
C LYS A 154 -8.69 22.90 -4.19
N TYR A 155 -8.09 22.58 -5.34
CA TYR A 155 -8.50 23.15 -6.62
C TYR A 155 -9.90 22.70 -7.06
N THR A 156 -10.29 21.45 -6.78
CA THR A 156 -11.66 20.98 -7.06
C THR A 156 -12.70 21.72 -6.21
N GLN A 157 -12.33 22.18 -5.01
CA GLN A 157 -13.20 22.98 -4.13
C GLN A 157 -13.07 24.49 -4.28
N ILE A 158 -12.06 25.03 -4.97
CA ILE A 158 -12.02 26.47 -5.31
C ILE A 158 -13.20 26.87 -6.22
N GLY A 159 -13.86 25.90 -6.88
CA GLY A 159 -15.17 26.10 -7.53
C GLY A 159 -16.39 26.16 -6.58
N GLN A 160 -16.23 25.80 -5.30
CA GLN A 160 -17.29 25.76 -4.28
C GLN A 160 -16.75 26.27 -2.91
N LYS A 161 -17.02 27.55 -2.63
CA LYS A 161 -16.77 28.31 -1.38
C LYS A 161 -15.35 28.84 -1.14
N MET A 162 -15.21 30.10 -1.53
CA MET A 162 -14.40 31.13 -0.89
C MET A 162 -14.94 31.43 0.53
N GLU A 163 -14.03 31.84 1.42
CA GLU A 163 -14.22 32.34 2.80
C GLU A 163 -14.50 31.33 3.93
N CYS A 164 -13.40 30.77 4.46
CA CYS A 164 -13.26 30.68 5.92
C CYS A 164 -12.28 31.78 6.33
N ASN A 165 -12.80 32.98 6.60
CA ASN A 165 -11.99 34.06 7.14
C ASN A 165 -11.56 33.69 8.57
N LYS A 166 -10.28 33.95 8.83
CA LYS A 166 -9.68 34.02 10.16
C LYS A 166 -10.46 35.04 11.00
N GLU A 167 -10.47 34.81 12.31
CA GLU A 167 -11.19 35.55 13.36
C GLU A 167 -12.57 34.99 13.71
N LEU A 168 -12.56 33.88 14.45
CA LEU A 168 -13.45 33.77 15.59
C LEU A 168 -12.72 33.01 16.70
N GLU A 169 -11.83 33.73 17.38
CA GLU A 169 -11.45 33.36 18.74
C GLU A 169 -12.73 33.27 19.58
N ASN A 170 -12.89 32.14 20.26
CA ASN A 170 -13.69 32.01 21.48
C ASN A 170 -15.20 32.33 21.38
N ALA A 171 -15.92 31.83 20.36
CA ALA A 171 -17.33 31.55 20.59
C ALA A 171 -17.45 30.28 21.44
N SER A 172 -17.62 30.47 22.75
CA SER A 172 -18.14 29.43 23.63
C SER A 172 -19.34 28.75 22.96
N CYS A 173 -19.33 27.42 22.87
CA CYS A 173 -20.45 26.61 22.39
C CYS A 173 -21.74 27.21 22.97
N SER A 174 -22.60 27.73 22.09
CA SER A 174 -23.75 28.54 22.47
C SER A 174 -24.55 27.80 23.52
N ARG A 175 -24.81 28.46 24.64
CA ARG A 175 -25.68 28.02 25.73
C ARG A 175 -26.90 27.31 25.12
N GLY A 176 -27.01 26.00 25.35
CA GLY A 176 -28.06 25.15 24.79
C GLY A 176 -29.42 25.83 24.94
N ASN A 177 -30.24 25.76 23.91
CA ASN A 177 -31.57 26.36 23.92
C ASN A 177 -32.37 25.65 25.03
N LYS A 178 -32.46 26.25 26.23
CA LYS A 178 -33.01 25.62 27.44
C LYS A 178 -34.41 25.05 27.21
N ILE A 179 -35.17 25.70 26.33
CA ILE A 179 -36.49 25.27 25.88
C ILE A 179 -36.43 23.89 25.20
N LEU A 180 -35.46 23.64 24.32
CA LEU A 180 -35.29 22.33 23.68
C LEU A 180 -34.85 21.26 24.68
N GLU A 181 -34.00 21.61 25.65
CA GLU A 181 -33.60 20.67 26.70
C GLU A 181 -34.78 20.31 27.62
N GLU A 182 -35.58 21.30 28.02
CA GLU A 182 -36.80 21.10 28.81
C GLU A 182 -37.82 20.24 28.05
N LEU A 183 -38.10 20.55 26.78
CA LEU A 183 -39.03 19.76 25.94
C LEU A 183 -38.57 18.30 25.76
N VAL A 184 -37.27 18.05 25.65
CA VAL A 184 -36.73 16.68 25.57
C VAL A 184 -36.82 15.98 26.92
N ASN A 185 -36.51 16.67 28.02
CA ASN A 185 -36.62 16.10 29.38
C ASN A 185 -38.08 15.77 29.74
N ASP A 186 -39.04 16.57 29.25
CA ASP A 186 -40.48 16.39 29.48
C ASP A 186 -41.14 15.45 28.44
N HIS A 187 -40.34 14.74 27.63
CA HIS A 187 -40.78 13.76 26.62
C HIS A 187 -41.66 14.32 25.48
N PHE A 188 -41.62 15.62 25.20
CA PHE A 188 -42.35 16.26 24.09
C PHE A 188 -41.54 16.26 22.79
N LEU A 189 -41.08 15.08 22.34
CA LEU A 189 -40.21 14.93 21.18
C LEU A 189 -40.74 15.59 19.88
N PRO A 190 -42.03 15.47 19.50
CA PRO A 190 -42.53 16.12 18.28
C PRO A 190 -42.49 17.65 18.32
N ILE A 191 -42.71 18.22 19.51
CA ILE A 191 -42.65 19.67 19.73
C ILE A 191 -41.20 20.13 19.72
N ALA A 192 -40.29 19.38 20.35
CA ALA A 192 -38.86 19.66 20.33
C ALA A 192 -38.26 19.63 18.90
N ILE A 193 -38.71 18.69 18.05
CA ILE A 193 -38.30 18.63 16.64
C ILE A 193 -38.78 19.88 15.88
N THR A 194 -40.04 20.24 16.05
CA THR A 194 -40.64 21.39 15.37
C THR A 194 -39.97 22.69 15.79
N GLU A 195 -39.68 22.83 17.09
CA GLU A 195 -38.98 23.98 17.66
C GLU A 195 -37.50 24.06 17.23
N PHE A 196 -36.85 22.90 17.04
CA PHE A 196 -35.49 22.87 16.50
C PHE A 196 -35.46 23.36 15.04
N PHE A 197 -36.41 22.90 14.21
CA PHE A 197 -36.48 23.32 12.80
C PHE A 197 -36.99 24.75 12.60
N SER A 198 -37.68 25.34 13.60
CA SER A 198 -38.08 26.75 13.57
C SER A 198 -36.96 27.70 14.02
N GLY A 199 -36.00 27.21 14.82
CA GLY A 199 -34.83 27.95 15.25
C GLY A 199 -33.77 28.13 14.15
N LYS A 200 -33.19 29.33 14.04
CA LYS A 200 -32.02 29.57 13.18
C LYS A 200 -30.72 29.25 13.94
N ASP A 201 -29.85 28.47 13.30
CA ASP A 201 -28.43 28.28 13.63
C ASP A 201 -28.10 27.74 15.04
N SER A 202 -28.89 26.78 15.56
CA SER A 202 -28.55 26.08 16.80
C SER A 202 -27.95 24.68 16.56
N ILE A 203 -26.85 24.36 17.25
CA ILE A 203 -26.38 22.98 17.39
C ILE A 203 -27.43 22.22 18.23
N PRO A 204 -27.97 21.08 17.74
CA PRO A 204 -28.99 20.34 18.49
C PRO A 204 -28.41 19.84 19.83
N PRO A 205 -29.19 19.81 20.91
CA PRO A 205 -28.75 19.16 22.14
C PRO A 205 -28.47 17.67 21.90
N ALA A 206 -27.38 17.13 22.46
CA ALA A 206 -27.03 15.72 22.27
C ALA A 206 -28.15 14.77 22.75
N LYS A 207 -28.83 15.14 23.85
CA LYS A 207 -30.02 14.43 24.34
C LYS A 207 -31.14 14.35 23.30
N LEU A 208 -31.40 15.42 22.54
CA LEU A 208 -32.41 15.41 21.48
C LEU A 208 -32.06 14.37 20.42
N ILE A 209 -30.80 14.35 19.96
CA ILE A 209 -30.30 13.39 18.97
C ILE A 209 -30.42 11.96 19.50
N HIS A 210 -30.07 11.71 20.76
CA HIS A 210 -30.22 10.39 21.38
C HIS A 210 -31.68 9.95 21.48
N SER A 211 -32.59 10.82 21.92
CA SER A 211 -34.01 10.49 22.01
C SER A 211 -34.62 10.23 20.64
N LEU A 212 -34.21 10.97 19.61
CA LEU A 212 -34.61 10.72 18.22
C LEU A 212 -34.10 9.36 17.72
N LEU A 213 -32.82 9.07 17.96
CA LEU A 213 -32.20 7.83 17.54
C LEU A 213 -32.86 6.63 18.24
N GLU A 214 -33.07 6.69 19.55
CA GLU A 214 -33.77 5.67 20.32
C GLU A 214 -35.20 5.46 19.84
N TYR A 215 -35.95 6.55 19.60
CA TYR A 215 -37.32 6.46 19.10
C TYR A 215 -37.39 5.83 17.70
N ILE A 216 -36.48 6.19 16.80
CA ILE A 216 -36.42 5.63 15.44
C ILE A 216 -36.11 4.13 15.49
N LEU A 217 -35.14 3.74 16.32
CA LEU A 217 -34.69 2.35 16.46
C LEU A 217 -35.68 1.44 17.20
N GLN A 218 -36.63 1.99 17.96
CA GLN A 218 -37.72 1.20 18.56
C GLN A 218 -38.80 0.77 17.55
N GLY A 219 -38.66 1.13 16.26
CA GLY A 219 -39.54 0.66 15.18
C GLY A 219 -40.89 1.38 15.06
N ASN A 220 -41.09 2.45 15.82
CA ASN A 220 -42.35 3.23 15.85
C ASN A 220 -42.34 4.47 14.93
N SER A 221 -41.36 4.58 14.03
CA SER A 221 -41.05 5.85 13.36
C SER A 221 -41.66 5.99 11.95
N ASP A 222 -42.31 7.14 11.73
CA ASP A 222 -42.67 7.65 10.41
C ASP A 222 -41.38 7.82 9.54
N PRO A 223 -41.36 7.35 8.27
CA PRO A 223 -40.27 7.60 7.33
C PRO A 223 -39.80 9.06 7.28
N THR A 224 -40.70 10.02 7.52
CA THR A 224 -40.43 11.45 7.57
C THR A 224 -39.43 11.82 8.67
N LEU A 225 -39.56 11.21 9.86
CA LEU A 225 -38.65 11.43 10.98
C LEU A 225 -37.23 10.92 10.68
N SER A 226 -37.12 9.80 9.97
CA SER A 226 -35.83 9.27 9.52
C SER A 226 -35.12 10.25 8.57
N VAL A 227 -35.86 10.82 7.62
CA VAL A 227 -35.32 11.81 6.68
C VAL A 227 -34.88 13.08 7.41
N GLN A 228 -35.71 13.58 8.33
CA GLN A 228 -35.39 14.73 9.16
C GLN A 228 -34.14 14.50 10.03
N PHE A 229 -34.02 13.33 10.66
CA PHE A 229 -32.84 12.95 11.43
C PHE A 229 -31.56 13.04 10.59
N PHE A 230 -31.54 12.43 9.40
CA PHE A 230 -30.35 12.50 8.54
C PHE A 230 -30.10 13.92 8.02
N HIS A 231 -31.14 14.70 7.73
CA HIS A 231 -30.98 16.10 7.35
C HIS A 231 -30.27 16.89 8.45
N ILE A 232 -30.66 16.71 9.73
CA ILE A 232 -29.97 17.32 10.88
C ILE A 232 -28.51 16.87 10.94
N MET A 233 -28.25 15.56 10.86
CA MET A 233 -26.90 14.99 10.98
C MET A 233 -25.94 15.47 9.87
N TYR A 234 -26.40 15.51 8.61
CA TYR A 234 -25.59 16.01 7.49
C TYR A 234 -25.41 17.53 7.53
N THR A 235 -26.44 18.29 7.92
CA THR A 235 -26.34 19.75 8.08
C THR A 235 -25.34 20.08 9.19
N LEU A 236 -25.35 19.33 10.29
CA LEU A 236 -24.38 19.47 11.37
C LEU A 236 -22.96 19.18 10.87
N LEU A 237 -22.76 18.11 10.10
CA LEU A 237 -21.44 17.76 9.54
C LEU A 237 -20.91 18.84 8.59
N GLU A 238 -21.78 19.46 7.80
CA GLU A 238 -21.38 20.54 6.88
C GLU A 238 -20.97 21.82 7.63
N HIS A 239 -21.75 22.25 8.63
CA HIS A 239 -21.58 23.56 9.26
C HIS A 239 -20.70 23.53 10.52
N ASN A 240 -20.71 22.40 11.24
CA ASN A 240 -20.01 22.20 12.50
C ASN A 240 -19.34 20.81 12.55
N PRO A 241 -18.39 20.49 11.65
CA PRO A 241 -17.72 19.18 11.63
C PRO A 241 -16.88 18.93 12.90
N PRO A 242 -16.55 17.66 13.21
CA PRO A 242 -15.79 17.33 14.42
C PRO A 242 -14.37 17.92 14.44
N TRP A 243 -13.73 18.08 13.28
CA TRP A 243 -12.40 18.72 13.18
C TRP A 243 -12.43 20.26 13.31
N LYS A 244 -13.61 20.89 13.43
CA LYS A 244 -13.73 22.34 13.61
C LYS A 244 -13.17 22.80 14.96
N SER A 245 -13.39 22.02 16.03
CA SER A 245 -12.87 22.32 17.37
C SER A 245 -12.89 21.08 18.27
N PRO A 246 -12.06 21.03 19.33
CA PRO A 246 -12.10 19.94 20.31
C PRO A 246 -13.47 19.76 20.98
N SER A 247 -14.23 20.84 21.16
CA SER A 247 -15.59 20.79 21.69
C SER A 247 -16.55 20.12 20.73
N MET A 248 -16.42 20.35 19.41
CA MET A 248 -17.23 19.64 18.42
C MET A 248 -16.88 18.16 18.37
N LEU A 249 -15.59 17.80 18.42
CA LEU A 249 -15.21 16.40 18.52
C LEU A 249 -15.89 15.71 19.71
N ARG A 250 -15.84 16.32 20.90
CA ARG A 250 -16.52 15.80 22.10
C ARG A 250 -18.02 15.64 21.88
N TYR A 251 -18.66 16.62 21.25
CA TYR A 251 -20.08 16.56 20.92
C TYR A 251 -20.39 15.38 19.98
N TYR A 252 -19.58 15.15 18.94
CA TYR A 252 -19.74 13.99 18.04
C TYR A 252 -19.55 12.65 18.76
N LEU A 253 -18.55 12.54 19.65
CA LEU A 253 -18.35 11.35 20.48
C LEU A 253 -19.49 11.12 21.48
N GLU A 254 -20.18 12.19 21.87
CA GLU A 254 -21.39 12.11 22.69
C GLU A 254 -22.57 11.57 21.87
N ILE A 255 -22.88 12.15 20.72
CA ILE A 255 -24.06 11.76 19.91
C ILE A 255 -23.90 10.42 19.17
N LEU A 256 -22.66 10.00 18.90
CA LEU A 256 -22.36 8.73 18.24
C LEU A 256 -22.11 7.63 19.26
N GLN A 257 -22.96 7.52 20.27
CA GLN A 257 -22.94 6.42 21.24
C GLN A 257 -23.97 5.36 20.88
N CYS A 258 -23.69 4.11 21.25
CA CYS A 258 -24.71 3.06 21.18
C CYS A 258 -25.91 3.47 22.04
N PRO A 259 -27.14 3.52 21.51
CA PRO A 259 -28.30 3.94 22.28
C PRO A 259 -28.60 3.01 23.46
N VAL A 260 -28.17 1.75 23.39
CA VAL A 260 -28.42 0.75 24.44
C VAL A 260 -27.35 0.77 25.54
N CYS A 261 -26.08 0.53 25.20
CA CYS A 261 -25.01 0.43 26.22
C CYS A 261 -24.25 1.73 26.47
N LYS A 262 -24.43 2.75 25.63
CA LYS A 262 -23.71 4.05 25.68
C LYS A 262 -22.17 3.93 25.62
N ASN A 263 -21.63 2.78 25.20
CA ASN A 263 -20.18 2.51 25.14
C ASN A 263 -19.47 3.08 23.88
N GLY A 264 -19.86 4.28 23.43
CA GLY A 264 -19.18 4.95 22.31
C GLY A 264 -19.55 4.46 20.91
N THR A 265 -18.80 4.95 19.92
CA THR A 265 -19.08 4.80 18.49
C THR A 265 -18.83 3.40 17.97
N TRP A 266 -17.83 2.69 18.49
CA TRP A 266 -17.60 1.29 18.12
C TRP A 266 -18.81 0.40 18.46
N SER A 267 -19.35 0.51 19.68
CA SER A 267 -20.53 -0.27 20.07
C SER A 267 -21.78 0.10 19.26
N LEU A 268 -21.90 1.36 18.82
CA LEU A 268 -22.93 1.77 17.87
C LEU A 268 -22.71 1.02 16.55
N MET A 269 -21.54 1.15 15.93
CA MET A 269 -21.21 0.49 14.66
C MET A 269 -21.43 -1.02 14.73
N GLU A 270 -20.97 -1.69 15.78
CA GLU A 270 -21.18 -3.12 16.00
C GLU A 270 -22.68 -3.49 15.96
N THR A 271 -23.53 -2.67 16.58
CA THR A 271 -24.98 -2.87 16.54
C THR A 271 -25.52 -2.70 15.12
N LEU A 272 -25.11 -1.64 14.40
CA LEU A 272 -25.56 -1.38 13.03
C LEU A 272 -25.17 -2.52 12.09
N VAL A 273 -23.91 -2.97 12.16
CA VAL A 273 -23.37 -4.02 11.29
C VAL A 273 -24.06 -5.36 11.56
N ARG A 274 -24.23 -5.72 12.84
CA ARG A 274 -24.91 -6.97 13.20
C ARG A 274 -26.38 -6.96 12.77
N SER A 275 -27.06 -5.82 12.88
CA SER A 275 -28.41 -5.63 12.34
C SER A 275 -28.46 -5.89 10.84
N CYS A 276 -27.53 -5.27 10.09
CA CYS A 276 -27.47 -5.36 8.63
C CYS A 276 -27.10 -6.76 8.14
N LEU A 277 -26.17 -7.46 8.79
CA LEU A 277 -25.65 -8.76 8.33
C LEU A 277 -26.45 -9.96 8.87
N TYR A 278 -26.80 -9.96 10.15
CA TYR A 278 -27.33 -11.13 10.86
C TYR A 278 -28.80 -11.00 11.24
N HIS A 279 -29.44 -9.87 10.96
CA HIS A 279 -30.83 -9.61 11.35
C HIS A 279 -31.04 -9.61 12.87
N ASN A 280 -29.95 -9.38 13.62
CA ASN A 280 -29.92 -9.44 15.06
C ASN A 280 -29.32 -8.12 15.60
N ASN A 281 -30.07 -7.41 16.43
CA ASN A 281 -29.54 -6.27 17.20
C ASN A 281 -28.97 -6.84 18.51
N ILE A 282 -27.64 -6.94 18.62
CA ILE A 282 -26.97 -7.75 19.68
C ILE A 282 -26.29 -6.89 20.74
N CYS A 283 -26.53 -5.59 20.81
CA CYS A 283 -26.25 -4.90 22.08
C CYS A 283 -27.38 -5.29 23.07
N HIS A 284 -27.28 -6.51 23.61
CA HIS A 284 -28.21 -7.18 24.53
C HIS A 284 -29.63 -7.43 23.99
N SER A 285 -29.87 -8.67 23.53
CA SER A 285 -31.12 -9.46 23.40
C SER A 285 -32.50 -8.85 23.77
N VAL A 286 -32.83 -7.62 23.41
CA VAL A 286 -34.15 -7.04 23.65
C VAL A 286 -34.62 -6.29 22.41
N MET A 287 -34.97 -7.06 21.37
CA MET A 287 -35.99 -6.69 20.39
C MET A 287 -36.60 -8.01 19.88
N ASP A 288 -37.92 -8.11 19.96
CA ASP A 288 -38.71 -9.25 19.49
C ASP A 288 -38.48 -9.40 17.97
N PRO A 289 -38.09 -10.59 17.44
CA PRO A 289 -37.73 -10.83 16.03
C PRO A 289 -38.85 -10.59 15.00
N LYS A 290 -39.96 -9.95 15.40
CA LYS A 290 -41.11 -9.63 14.55
C LYS A 290 -41.05 -8.24 13.93
N THR A 291 -40.06 -7.40 14.25
CA THR A 291 -39.92 -6.06 13.66
C THR A 291 -39.20 -6.07 12.30
N THR A 292 -39.79 -5.32 11.39
CA THR A 292 -39.71 -5.33 9.92
C THR A 292 -38.41 -4.86 9.25
N ASP A 293 -38.28 -5.11 7.95
CA ASP A 293 -37.22 -4.68 7.00
C ASP A 293 -36.88 -3.16 7.01
N VAL A 294 -37.81 -2.34 7.51
CA VAL A 294 -37.68 -0.88 7.66
C VAL A 294 -36.51 -0.50 8.59
N ASP A 295 -36.30 -1.26 9.66
CA ASP A 295 -35.27 -0.97 10.66
C ASP A 295 -33.85 -1.13 10.07
N ARG A 296 -33.65 -2.12 9.19
CA ARG A 296 -32.35 -2.35 8.53
C ARG A 296 -31.96 -1.25 7.57
N THR A 297 -32.94 -0.71 6.86
CA THR A 297 -32.69 0.40 5.94
C THR A 297 -32.21 1.63 6.71
N PHE A 298 -32.77 1.90 7.89
CA PHE A 298 -32.28 2.96 8.76
C PHE A 298 -30.87 2.67 9.30
N HIS A 299 -30.64 1.48 9.88
CA HIS A 299 -29.34 1.06 10.39
C HIS A 299 -28.23 1.21 9.33
N LYS A 300 -28.50 0.79 8.10
CA LYS A 300 -27.55 0.93 6.99
C LYS A 300 -27.30 2.38 6.61
N LYS A 301 -28.34 3.21 6.53
CA LYS A 301 -28.19 4.66 6.27
C LYS A 301 -27.36 5.32 7.37
N LEU A 302 -27.55 4.92 8.62
CA LEU A 302 -26.75 5.42 9.75
C LEU A 302 -25.30 4.96 9.66
N LEU A 303 -25.06 3.71 9.27
CA LEU A 303 -23.70 3.21 9.01
C LEU A 303 -23.05 3.96 7.83
N THR A 304 -23.84 4.32 6.80
CA THR A 304 -23.38 5.16 5.68
C THR A 304 -23.00 6.56 6.15
N PHE A 305 -23.79 7.16 7.05
CA PHE A 305 -23.42 8.44 7.66
C PHE A 305 -22.09 8.36 8.43
N VAL A 306 -21.89 7.31 9.24
CA VAL A 306 -20.62 7.10 9.97
C VAL A 306 -19.45 6.92 9.00
N MET A 307 -19.62 6.18 7.91
CA MET A 307 -18.60 6.04 6.88
C MET A 307 -18.27 7.39 6.22
N ASN A 308 -19.28 8.16 5.80
CA ASN A 308 -19.09 9.48 5.20
C ASN A 308 -18.40 10.46 6.16
N LEU A 309 -18.68 10.37 7.46
CA LEU A 309 -17.98 11.12 8.50
C LEU A 309 -16.49 10.77 8.53
N PHE A 310 -16.14 9.49 8.49
CA PHE A 310 -14.75 9.03 8.48
C PHE A 310 -14.00 9.47 7.23
N GLU A 311 -14.61 9.34 6.04
CA GLU A 311 -14.03 9.85 4.80
C GLU A 311 -13.80 11.37 4.85
N ALA A 312 -14.76 12.12 5.41
CA ALA A 312 -14.60 13.57 5.56
C ALA A 312 -13.49 13.95 6.56
N GLU A 313 -13.32 13.18 7.65
CA GLU A 313 -12.18 13.33 8.57
C GLU A 313 -10.84 13.05 7.88
N VAL A 314 -10.77 11.98 7.08
CA VAL A 314 -9.58 11.66 6.27
C VAL A 314 -9.25 12.81 5.32
N LEU A 315 -10.24 13.32 4.59
CA LEU A 315 -10.05 14.45 3.68
C LEU A 315 -9.58 15.72 4.41
N ALA A 316 -10.12 16.01 5.60
CA ALA A 316 -9.69 17.13 6.42
C ALA A 316 -8.23 16.97 6.88
N LEU A 317 -7.81 15.75 7.24
CA LEU A 317 -6.43 15.45 7.61
C LEU A 317 -5.48 15.54 6.43
N THR A 318 -5.89 15.07 5.25
CA THR A 318 -5.13 15.21 4.01
C THR A 318 -4.86 16.69 3.71
N ARG A 319 -5.82 17.59 3.94
CA ARG A 319 -5.61 19.05 3.83
C ARG A 319 -4.66 19.58 4.88
N ARG A 320 -4.80 19.15 6.14
CA ARG A 320 -3.90 19.56 7.23
C ARG A 320 -2.45 19.16 6.97
N LEU A 321 -2.21 18.00 6.34
CA LEU A 321 -0.87 17.56 5.92
C LEU A 321 -0.23 18.57 4.94
N TYR A 322 -1.02 19.23 4.10
CA TYR A 322 -0.58 20.29 3.21
C TYR A 322 -0.33 21.61 3.95
N GLU A 323 -1.25 22.03 4.83
CA GLU A 323 -1.20 23.34 5.52
C GLU A 323 -0.16 23.41 6.66
N GLY A 324 0.27 22.26 7.18
CA GLY A 324 1.09 22.13 8.38
C GLY A 324 2.62 22.14 8.19
N SER A 325 3.16 22.64 7.07
CA SER A 325 4.62 22.63 6.83
C SER A 325 5.42 23.57 7.74
N ASP A 326 4.78 24.53 8.42
CA ASP A 326 5.48 25.66 9.06
C ASP A 326 5.35 25.74 10.59
N SER A 327 4.69 24.77 11.25
CA SER A 327 4.43 24.86 12.71
C SER A 327 4.99 23.68 13.49
N HIS A 328 5.67 23.98 14.61
CA HIS A 328 6.02 23.08 15.71
C HIS A 328 4.76 22.46 16.35
N ASN A 329 4.06 21.61 15.61
CA ASN A 329 2.92 20.87 16.15
C ASN A 329 3.45 19.71 17.02
N PRO A 330 2.82 19.46 18.18
CA PRO A 330 3.18 18.31 19.01
C PRO A 330 3.00 17.01 18.23
N LEU A 331 3.96 16.08 18.41
CA LEU A 331 4.01 14.72 17.85
C LEU A 331 2.89 13.80 18.41
N VAL A 332 1.64 14.25 18.36
CA VAL A 332 0.48 13.56 18.94
C VAL A 332 -0.55 13.29 17.85
N MET A 333 -1.22 12.13 17.94
CA MET A 333 -2.13 11.67 16.89
C MET A 333 -3.31 12.64 16.82
N PRO A 334 -3.70 13.09 15.62
CA PRO A 334 -4.86 13.96 15.46
C PRO A 334 -6.08 13.32 16.11
N GLN A 335 -6.72 14.02 17.05
CA GLN A 335 -7.91 13.49 17.70
C GLN A 335 -9.09 13.58 16.75
N THR A 336 -9.70 12.43 16.44
CA THR A 336 -10.82 12.29 15.50
C THR A 336 -11.83 11.27 16.01
N VAL A 337 -13.02 11.24 15.40
CA VAL A 337 -14.01 10.19 15.68
C VAL A 337 -13.46 8.84 15.24
N VAL A 338 -12.76 8.75 14.09
CA VAL A 338 -12.05 7.53 13.65
C VAL A 338 -11.11 7.01 14.72
N LEU A 339 -10.22 7.87 15.25
CA LEU A 339 -9.25 7.47 16.28
C LEU A 339 -9.95 6.94 17.52
N ASN A 340 -10.94 7.67 18.02
CA ASN A 340 -11.67 7.28 19.22
C ASN A 340 -12.59 6.07 19.02
N THR A 341 -12.88 5.71 17.76
CA THR A 341 -13.65 4.51 17.44
C THR A 341 -12.77 3.27 17.45
N PHE A 342 -11.58 3.35 16.83
CA PHE A 342 -10.74 2.18 16.58
C PHE A 342 -9.51 2.07 17.49
N TRP A 343 -9.01 3.15 18.10
CA TRP A 343 -7.82 3.14 18.95
C TRP A 343 -8.09 3.83 20.30
N LEU A 344 -8.93 3.18 21.12
CA LEU A 344 -9.22 3.62 22.49
C LEU A 344 -8.02 3.38 23.41
N GLY A 345 -7.31 4.45 23.77
CA GLY A 345 -6.07 4.39 24.54
C GLY A 345 -4.85 4.34 23.62
N ASN A 346 -3.69 4.80 24.12
CA ASN A 346 -2.45 5.10 23.38
C ASN A 346 -1.76 3.92 22.63
N ASP A 347 -2.51 2.92 22.18
CA ASP A 347 -2.00 1.81 21.41
C ASP A 347 -1.52 2.33 20.05
N SER A 348 -0.21 2.46 19.92
CA SER A 348 0.49 2.88 18.71
C SER A 348 0.48 1.81 17.61
N VAL A 349 -0.39 0.81 17.71
CA VAL A 349 -0.42 -0.38 16.86
C VAL A 349 -1.66 -0.32 15.97
N LEU A 350 -1.43 -0.35 14.65
CA LEU A 350 -2.50 -0.37 13.64
C LEU A 350 -3.45 -1.55 13.84
N PHE A 351 -2.92 -2.70 14.25
CA PHE A 351 -3.67 -3.93 14.37
C PHE A 351 -4.24 -4.08 15.79
N ASN A 352 -5.56 -3.97 15.92
CA ASN A 352 -6.25 -4.10 17.20
C ASN A 352 -7.54 -4.92 17.06
N LYS A 353 -8.15 -5.24 18.20
CA LYS A 353 -9.35 -6.07 18.28
C LYS A 353 -10.50 -5.57 17.39
N GLN A 354 -10.71 -4.25 17.32
CA GLN A 354 -11.83 -3.66 16.58
C GLN A 354 -11.61 -3.77 15.07
N ILE A 355 -10.39 -3.53 14.61
CA ILE A 355 -10.01 -3.71 13.20
C ILE A 355 -10.13 -5.18 12.78
N ASN A 356 -9.74 -6.12 13.65
CA ASN A 356 -9.90 -7.57 13.37
C ASN A 356 -11.37 -7.94 13.20
N ILE A 357 -12.23 -7.48 14.11
CA ILE A 357 -13.68 -7.73 14.02
C ILE A 357 -14.26 -7.12 12.73
N LEU A 358 -13.82 -5.92 12.34
CA LEU A 358 -14.25 -5.29 11.09
C LEU A 358 -13.86 -6.14 9.87
N ILE A 359 -12.61 -6.63 9.82
CA ILE A 359 -12.13 -7.51 8.74
C ILE A 359 -12.92 -8.80 8.71
N ASP A 360 -13.17 -9.43 9.86
CA ASP A 360 -13.98 -10.64 9.95
C ASP A 360 -15.39 -10.42 9.37
N TRP A 361 -16.02 -9.28 9.66
CA TRP A 361 -17.32 -8.93 9.06
C TRP A 361 -17.23 -8.71 7.55
N ILE A 362 -16.17 -8.07 7.06
CA ILE A 362 -15.95 -7.88 5.62
C ILE A 362 -15.81 -9.25 4.95
N ILE A 363 -14.88 -10.08 5.40
CA ILE A 363 -14.62 -11.41 4.83
C ILE A 363 -15.89 -12.27 4.88
N TYR A 364 -16.58 -12.30 6.02
CA TYR A 364 -17.86 -12.98 6.15
C TYR A 364 -18.90 -12.49 5.14
N SER A 365 -19.05 -11.17 5.00
CA SER A 365 -20.03 -10.58 4.08
C SER A 365 -19.71 -10.87 2.61
N TYR A 366 -18.42 -10.95 2.24
CA TYR A 366 -17.99 -11.37 0.91
C TYR A 366 -18.22 -12.87 0.67
N ARG A 367 -17.98 -13.74 1.66
CA ARG A 367 -18.35 -15.17 1.56
C ARG A 367 -19.85 -15.33 1.30
N GLU A 368 -20.68 -14.57 2.01
CA GLU A 368 -22.13 -14.62 1.83
C GLU A 368 -22.59 -14.04 0.49
N LYS A 369 -21.84 -13.06 -0.07
CA LYS A 369 -22.11 -12.47 -1.40
C LYS A 369 -22.05 -13.50 -2.53
N TYR A 370 -21.20 -14.52 -2.43
CA TYR A 370 -21.14 -15.63 -3.41
C TYR A 370 -22.21 -16.70 -3.20
N ARG A 371 -22.75 -16.81 -1.98
CA ARG A 371 -23.78 -17.79 -1.64
C ARG A 371 -25.19 -17.27 -1.85
N THR A 372 -25.39 -15.95 -1.84
CA THR A 372 -26.71 -15.31 -1.83
C THR A 372 -26.80 -14.13 -2.81
N ILE A 373 -27.94 -13.97 -3.48
CA ILE A 373 -28.24 -12.80 -4.35
C ILE A 373 -28.81 -11.63 -3.51
N ASP A 374 -28.45 -11.56 -2.23
CA ASP A 374 -28.95 -10.53 -1.32
C ASP A 374 -28.24 -9.19 -1.57
N VAL A 375 -28.87 -8.35 -2.39
CA VAL A 375 -28.38 -7.01 -2.76
C VAL A 375 -28.16 -6.13 -1.53
N PHE A 376 -28.90 -6.34 -0.44
CA PHE A 376 -28.75 -5.54 0.77
C PHE A 376 -27.43 -5.88 1.48
N LYS A 377 -27.13 -7.18 1.63
CA LYS A 377 -25.85 -7.66 2.19
C LYS A 377 -24.66 -7.25 1.33
N HIS A 378 -24.77 -7.30 0.00
CA HIS A 378 -23.71 -6.85 -0.92
C HIS A 378 -23.38 -5.37 -0.75
N LYS A 379 -24.40 -4.51 -0.64
CA LYS A 379 -24.18 -3.09 -0.36
C LYS A 379 -23.61 -2.85 1.03
N THR A 380 -23.90 -3.73 1.99
CA THR A 380 -23.33 -3.65 3.35
C THR A 380 -21.85 -4.05 3.32
N SER A 381 -21.46 -5.06 2.54
CA SER A 381 -20.06 -5.44 2.38
C SER A 381 -19.22 -4.33 1.75
N GLU A 382 -19.76 -3.65 0.72
CA GLU A 382 -19.13 -2.49 0.09
C GLU A 382 -18.93 -1.35 1.10
N LEU A 383 -19.95 -1.08 1.91
CA LEU A 383 -19.89 -0.05 2.95
C LEU A 383 -18.86 -0.38 4.03
N LEU A 384 -18.77 -1.64 4.48
CA LEU A 384 -17.74 -2.06 5.44
C LEU A 384 -16.33 -1.94 4.86
N ASN A 385 -16.16 -2.25 3.57
CA ASN A 385 -14.87 -2.11 2.90
C ASN A 385 -14.46 -0.64 2.76
N ALA A 386 -15.42 0.26 2.51
CA ALA A 386 -15.22 1.72 2.54
C ALA A 386 -14.76 2.21 3.93
N VAL A 387 -15.40 1.72 5.01
CA VAL A 387 -14.96 2.01 6.38
C VAL A 387 -13.52 1.56 6.60
N LEU A 388 -13.16 0.32 6.24
CA LEU A 388 -11.78 -0.17 6.38
C LEU A 388 -10.78 0.68 5.59
N GLY A 389 -11.14 1.07 4.36
CA GLY A 389 -10.35 1.99 3.54
C GLY A 389 -10.10 3.31 4.26
N ALA A 390 -11.15 3.97 4.75
CA ALA A 390 -11.02 5.23 5.48
C ALA A 390 -10.14 5.10 6.74
N VAL A 391 -10.26 3.99 7.49
CA VAL A 391 -9.44 3.70 8.67
C VAL A 391 -7.95 3.55 8.32
N VAL A 392 -7.64 2.84 7.23
CA VAL A 392 -6.26 2.66 6.77
C VAL A 392 -5.66 3.97 6.25
N GLU A 393 -6.42 4.73 5.44
CA GLU A 393 -5.99 6.04 4.96
C GLU A 393 -5.74 7.01 6.11
N TYR A 394 -6.66 7.05 7.10
CA TYR A 394 -6.49 7.83 8.33
C TYR A 394 -5.16 7.49 9.03
N TRP A 395 -4.86 6.20 9.17
CA TRP A 395 -3.64 5.75 9.86
C TRP A 395 -2.37 6.17 9.11
N ILE A 396 -2.34 5.99 7.79
CA ILE A 396 -1.22 6.38 6.94
C ILE A 396 -0.98 7.89 7.01
N ILE A 397 -2.03 8.69 6.80
CA ILE A 397 -1.95 10.17 6.81
C ILE A 397 -1.54 10.68 8.19
N SER A 398 -2.13 10.15 9.25
CA SER A 398 -1.77 10.52 10.63
C SER A 398 -0.31 10.16 10.94
N GLY A 399 0.17 9.04 10.41
CA GLY A 399 1.59 8.68 10.43
C GLY A 399 2.48 9.75 9.79
N PHE A 400 2.13 10.22 8.59
CA PHE A 400 2.91 11.27 7.91
C PHE A 400 2.89 12.61 8.64
N ILE A 401 1.78 12.96 9.31
CA ILE A 401 1.70 14.15 10.18
C ILE A 401 2.66 14.02 11.38
N MET A 402 2.87 12.79 11.88
CA MET A 402 3.82 12.46 12.94
C MET A 402 5.25 12.21 12.46
N ASP A 403 5.51 12.40 11.16
CA ASP A 403 6.76 12.06 10.50
C ASP A 403 7.18 10.58 10.66
N ARG A 404 6.19 9.68 10.60
CA ARG A 404 6.36 8.22 10.65
C ARG A 404 5.78 7.58 9.40
N ASN A 405 6.52 6.64 8.81
CA ASN A 405 5.98 5.82 7.73
C ASN A 405 5.24 4.60 8.31
N MET A 406 3.91 4.59 8.20
CA MET A 406 3.06 3.50 8.70
C MET A 406 2.79 2.40 7.66
N LEU A 407 3.22 2.57 6.41
CA LEU A 407 2.99 1.60 5.33
C LEU A 407 3.56 0.20 5.63
N PRO A 408 4.73 0.02 6.26
CA PRO A 408 5.23 -1.30 6.64
C PRO A 408 4.25 -2.06 7.54
N SER A 409 3.67 -1.41 8.57
CA SER A 409 2.69 -2.06 9.45
C SER A 409 1.39 -2.43 8.70
N VAL A 410 0.96 -1.61 7.73
CA VAL A 410 -0.18 -1.97 6.87
C VAL A 410 0.14 -3.21 6.02
N ALA A 411 1.35 -3.26 5.46
CA ALA A 411 1.77 -4.33 4.56
C ALA A 411 2.05 -5.66 5.29
N ASP A 412 2.74 -5.61 6.42
CA ASP A 412 3.24 -6.80 7.10
C ASP A 412 2.21 -7.37 8.08
N ASP A 413 1.46 -6.53 8.79
CA ASP A 413 0.50 -7.00 9.80
C ASP A 413 -0.90 -7.17 9.20
N LEU A 414 -1.47 -6.07 8.71
CA LEU A 414 -2.88 -6.03 8.29
C LEU A 414 -3.12 -6.83 7.01
N ALA A 415 -2.30 -6.62 5.98
CA ALA A 415 -2.49 -7.33 4.71
C ALA A 415 -2.20 -8.83 4.82
N SER A 416 -1.20 -9.23 5.61
CA SER A 416 -0.94 -10.65 5.89
C SER A 416 -2.11 -11.31 6.60
N TYR A 417 -2.70 -10.65 7.59
CA TYR A 417 -3.88 -11.16 8.29
C TYR A 417 -5.09 -11.30 7.37
N ILE A 418 -5.35 -10.32 6.50
CA ILE A 418 -6.43 -10.40 5.50
C ILE A 418 -6.17 -11.58 4.56
N ALA A 419 -4.93 -11.74 4.07
CA ALA A 419 -4.57 -12.83 3.16
C ALA A 419 -4.81 -14.21 3.80
N ILE A 420 -4.35 -14.42 5.03
CA ILE A 420 -4.57 -15.67 5.78
C ILE A 420 -6.06 -15.92 6.02
N SER A 421 -6.80 -14.87 6.42
CA SER A 421 -8.23 -14.99 6.69
C SER A 421 -9.06 -15.28 5.44
N CYS A 422 -8.50 -15.05 4.25
CA CYS A 422 -9.11 -15.37 2.95
C CYS A 422 -8.55 -16.66 2.31
N ASP A 423 -7.78 -17.48 3.02
CA ASP A 423 -7.12 -18.68 2.45
C ASP A 423 -8.12 -19.71 1.87
N ASP A 424 -9.39 -19.66 2.27
CA ASP A 424 -10.47 -20.53 1.78
C ASP A 424 -11.19 -20.00 0.54
N PHE A 425 -10.86 -18.79 0.06
CA PHE A 425 -11.48 -18.20 -1.12
C PHE A 425 -10.90 -18.83 -2.40
N SER A 426 -11.76 -19.02 -3.41
CA SER A 426 -11.33 -19.32 -4.78
C SER A 426 -10.61 -18.13 -5.42
N TYR A 427 -9.91 -18.39 -6.53
CA TYR A 427 -9.16 -17.34 -7.25
C TYR A 427 -10.08 -16.20 -7.73
N GLU A 428 -11.27 -16.54 -8.20
CA GLU A 428 -12.30 -15.62 -8.68
C GLU A 428 -12.87 -14.78 -7.53
N GLU A 429 -13.08 -15.38 -6.36
CA GLU A 429 -13.51 -14.70 -5.15
C GLU A 429 -12.45 -13.72 -4.65
N LEU A 430 -11.18 -14.16 -4.58
CA LEU A 430 -10.05 -13.31 -4.22
C LEU A 430 -9.92 -12.11 -5.16
N LYS A 431 -10.03 -12.32 -6.47
CA LYS A 431 -9.90 -11.24 -7.45
C LYS A 431 -10.93 -10.14 -7.23
N VAL A 432 -12.20 -10.51 -7.05
CA VAL A 432 -13.28 -9.55 -6.83
C VAL A 432 -13.16 -8.88 -5.47
N PHE A 433 -12.81 -9.64 -4.43
CA PHE A 433 -12.59 -9.09 -3.09
C PHE A 433 -11.47 -8.04 -3.10
N ILE A 434 -10.29 -8.40 -3.60
CA ILE A 434 -9.13 -7.49 -3.66
C ILE A 434 -9.47 -6.24 -4.49
N SER A 435 -10.05 -6.41 -5.68
CA SER A 435 -10.40 -5.28 -6.58
C SER A 435 -11.50 -4.36 -6.02
N SER A 436 -12.11 -4.74 -4.91
CA SER A 436 -13.16 -3.94 -4.25
C SER A 436 -12.65 -3.13 -3.06
N ILE A 437 -11.38 -3.32 -2.67
CA ILE A 437 -10.75 -2.57 -1.58
C ILE A 437 -10.54 -1.12 -2.04
N PRO A 438 -11.11 -0.11 -1.34
CA PRO A 438 -11.05 1.27 -1.81
C PRO A 438 -9.71 1.94 -1.56
N SER A 439 -8.95 1.53 -0.54
CA SER A 439 -7.59 2.02 -0.32
C SER A 439 -6.64 1.32 -1.28
N LEU A 440 -6.05 2.07 -2.21
CA LEU A 440 -5.09 1.54 -3.21
C LEU A 440 -3.85 0.94 -2.54
N TRP A 441 -3.41 1.50 -1.40
CA TRP A 441 -2.31 0.93 -0.63
C TRP A 441 -2.68 -0.42 -0.05
N LEU A 442 -3.84 -0.50 0.60
CA LEU A 442 -4.32 -1.76 1.16
C LEU A 442 -4.57 -2.81 0.07
N GLU A 443 -5.23 -2.43 -1.03
CA GLU A 443 -5.44 -3.30 -2.20
C GLU A 443 -4.13 -3.90 -2.68
N MET A 444 -3.12 -3.05 -2.90
CA MET A 444 -1.81 -3.46 -3.36
C MET A 444 -1.12 -4.41 -2.39
N PHE A 445 -1.14 -4.11 -1.09
CA PHE A 445 -0.50 -4.96 -0.08
C PHE A 445 -1.23 -6.28 0.14
N VAL A 446 -2.57 -6.28 0.15
CA VAL A 446 -3.36 -7.51 0.24
C VAL A 446 -3.14 -8.37 -1.00
N ALA A 447 -3.10 -7.78 -2.20
CA ALA A 447 -2.79 -8.49 -3.44
C ALA A 447 -1.40 -9.14 -3.37
N GLU A 448 -0.39 -8.41 -2.86
CA GLU A 448 0.94 -8.95 -2.65
C GLU A 448 0.94 -10.09 -1.62
N ALA A 449 0.28 -9.92 -0.48
CA ALA A 449 0.22 -10.92 0.58
C ALA A 449 -0.47 -12.21 0.13
N VAL A 450 -1.61 -12.11 -0.57
CA VAL A 450 -2.30 -13.26 -1.19
C VAL A 450 -1.40 -13.95 -2.22
N PHE A 451 -0.70 -13.16 -3.04
CA PHE A 451 0.26 -13.72 -4.01
C PHE A 451 1.41 -14.47 -3.32
N LYS A 452 1.95 -13.94 -2.22
CA LYS A 452 2.95 -14.60 -1.38
C LYS A 452 2.40 -15.92 -0.82
N ASN A 453 1.19 -15.92 -0.23
CA ASN A 453 0.57 -17.11 0.33
C ASN A 453 0.36 -18.21 -0.73
N LEU A 454 -0.13 -17.86 -1.92
CA LEU A 454 -0.45 -18.85 -2.96
C LEU A 454 0.79 -19.49 -3.60
N TYR A 455 1.86 -18.72 -3.80
CA TYR A 455 3.01 -19.17 -4.61
C TYR A 455 4.29 -19.41 -3.80
N PHE A 456 4.34 -18.95 -2.55
CA PHE A 456 5.57 -18.88 -1.76
C PHE A 456 5.43 -19.42 -0.34
N GLN A 457 4.42 -20.27 -0.09
CA GLN A 457 4.10 -20.91 1.20
C GLN A 457 5.30 -21.53 1.96
N ASN A 458 6.46 -21.74 1.33
CA ASN A 458 7.69 -22.25 1.95
C ASN A 458 8.99 -21.53 1.51
N SER A 459 8.95 -20.37 0.84
CA SER A 459 10.17 -19.71 0.38
C SER A 459 10.66 -18.63 1.37
N THR A 460 11.72 -18.93 2.10
CA THR A 460 12.46 -18.00 3.00
C THR A 460 13.23 -16.89 2.26
N LEU A 461 12.91 -16.65 0.97
CA LEU A 461 13.74 -15.93 0.00
C LEU A 461 13.15 -14.60 -0.49
N LEU A 462 11.98 -14.20 0.03
CA LEU A 462 11.33 -12.96 -0.34
C LEU A 462 11.75 -11.83 0.60
N SER A 463 12.26 -10.73 0.03
CA SER A 463 12.56 -9.52 0.79
C SER A 463 11.30 -8.99 1.47
N ASN A 464 11.44 -8.59 2.74
CA ASN A 464 10.40 -7.92 3.54
C ASN A 464 10.17 -6.47 3.11
N GLU A 465 10.89 -5.97 2.11
CA GLU A 465 10.62 -4.65 1.54
C GLU A 465 9.19 -4.56 0.98
N LEU A 466 8.58 -3.37 1.09
CA LEU A 466 7.30 -3.04 0.47
C LEU A 466 7.28 -3.37 -1.03
N LEU A 467 6.10 -3.68 -1.57
CA LEU A 467 5.92 -3.89 -3.00
C LEU A 467 6.52 -2.73 -3.81
N SER A 468 7.37 -3.07 -4.78
CA SER A 468 7.99 -2.13 -5.70
C SER A 468 8.02 -2.73 -7.10
N LEU A 469 8.10 -1.87 -8.13
CA LEU A 469 8.26 -2.33 -9.52
C LEU A 469 9.49 -3.23 -9.67
N GLN A 470 10.58 -2.90 -8.97
CA GLN A 470 11.76 -3.75 -8.91
C GLN A 470 11.39 -5.13 -8.38
N LYS A 471 10.75 -5.23 -7.22
CA LYS A 471 10.31 -6.51 -6.63
C LYS A 471 9.38 -7.29 -7.58
N MET A 472 8.45 -6.62 -8.23
CA MET A 472 7.56 -7.24 -9.23
C MET A 472 8.34 -7.85 -10.39
N VAL A 473 9.29 -7.11 -10.97
CA VAL A 473 10.08 -7.56 -12.13
C VAL A 473 11.16 -8.57 -11.75
N SER A 474 11.81 -8.40 -10.60
CA SER A 474 12.97 -9.20 -10.19
C SER A 474 12.60 -10.49 -9.46
N CYS A 475 11.53 -10.47 -8.66
CA CYS A 475 11.13 -11.57 -7.78
C CYS A 475 9.85 -12.27 -8.30
N TYR A 476 8.79 -11.52 -8.59
CA TYR A 476 7.49 -12.11 -8.92
C TYR A 476 7.36 -12.58 -10.36
N LEU A 477 7.76 -11.77 -11.35
CA LEU A 477 7.67 -12.10 -12.76
C LEU A 477 8.41 -13.40 -13.14
N PRO A 478 9.65 -13.67 -12.67
CA PRO A 478 10.33 -14.94 -12.97
C PRO A 478 9.63 -16.13 -12.34
N THR A 479 9.04 -15.96 -11.16
CA THR A 479 8.33 -17.03 -10.45
C THR A 479 7.04 -17.41 -11.18
N LEU A 480 6.30 -16.41 -11.68
CA LEU A 480 5.13 -16.62 -12.55
C LEU A 480 5.50 -17.40 -13.82
N GLN A 481 6.63 -17.08 -14.44
CA GLN A 481 7.11 -17.78 -15.64
C GLN A 481 7.55 -19.22 -15.36
N ALA A 482 8.13 -19.49 -14.19
CA ALA A 482 8.54 -20.82 -13.77
C ALA A 482 7.32 -21.72 -13.46
N GLY A 483 6.33 -21.21 -12.71
CA GLY A 483 5.11 -21.95 -12.39
C GLY A 483 4.23 -22.28 -13.61
N MET A 484 4.24 -21.42 -14.64
CA MET A 484 3.59 -21.68 -15.93
C MET A 484 4.28 -22.82 -16.72
N CYS A 485 5.60 -22.97 -16.60
CA CYS A 485 6.34 -24.06 -17.25
C CYS A 485 6.12 -25.44 -16.60
N GLU A 486 5.83 -25.49 -15.29
CA GLU A 486 5.62 -26.76 -14.58
C GLU A 486 4.26 -27.39 -14.86
N LYS A 487 3.19 -26.60 -15.05
CA LYS A 487 1.86 -27.12 -15.45
C LYS A 487 1.78 -27.59 -16.91
N GLY A 488 2.84 -27.40 -17.72
CA GLY A 488 2.91 -27.78 -19.13
C GLY A 488 3.35 -29.22 -19.44
N LYS A 489 3.65 -30.05 -18.44
CA LYS A 489 4.04 -31.47 -18.65
C LYS A 489 2.85 -32.42 -18.44
N MET A 490 1.85 -32.35 -19.32
CA MET A 490 0.93 -33.48 -19.50
C MET A 490 1.55 -34.51 -20.46
N PRO A 491 1.29 -35.83 -20.27
CA PRO A 491 1.83 -36.87 -21.15
C PRO A 491 1.31 -36.70 -22.57
N LYS A 492 2.18 -36.96 -23.55
CA LYS A 492 1.86 -36.90 -24.98
C LYS A 492 0.69 -37.83 -25.32
N GLU A 493 -0.51 -37.28 -25.47
CA GLU A 493 -1.58 -37.94 -26.21
C GLU A 493 -1.82 -37.27 -27.57
N LYS A 494 -1.67 -38.13 -28.58
CA LYS A 494 -2.01 -38.09 -30.00
C LYS A 494 -2.63 -36.80 -30.55
N LYS A 495 -1.87 -36.19 -31.46
CA LYS A 495 -2.30 -35.20 -32.46
C LYS A 495 -3.67 -35.55 -33.05
N LYS A 496 -4.68 -34.70 -32.81
CA LYS A 496 -5.81 -34.49 -33.72
C LYS A 496 -5.79 -33.03 -34.18
N LYS A 497 -5.81 -32.85 -35.51
CA LYS A 497 -5.87 -31.56 -36.20
C LYS A 497 -7.24 -30.92 -35.93
N ILE A 498 -7.28 -29.74 -35.31
CA ILE A 498 -8.40 -28.79 -35.38
C ILE A 498 -7.81 -27.38 -35.47
N GLY A 499 -8.45 -26.56 -36.32
CA GLY A 499 -7.92 -25.36 -36.94
C GLY A 499 -7.68 -24.13 -36.05
N GLN A 500 -7.18 -23.09 -36.72
CA GLN A 500 -6.75 -21.80 -36.19
C GLN A 500 -7.74 -21.22 -35.16
N TRP A 501 -7.26 -21.08 -33.93
CA TRP A 501 -7.86 -20.17 -32.95
C TRP A 501 -7.41 -18.72 -33.26
N PRO A 502 -8.31 -17.72 -33.16
CA PRO A 502 -7.96 -16.33 -33.38
C PRO A 502 -7.10 -15.80 -32.22
N CYS A 503 -5.99 -15.17 -32.58
CA CYS A 503 -5.03 -14.52 -31.68
C CYS A 503 -5.69 -13.33 -30.94
N SER A 504 -5.50 -13.23 -29.63
CA SER A 504 -6.01 -12.14 -28.79
C SER A 504 -5.31 -10.80 -29.09
N GLU A 505 -6.08 -9.71 -29.13
CA GLU A 505 -5.62 -8.34 -29.49
C GLU A 505 -4.40 -7.83 -28.70
N SER A 506 -4.11 -8.40 -27.52
CA SER A 506 -2.93 -8.09 -26.71
C SER A 506 -1.59 -8.40 -27.40
N GLN A 507 -1.55 -9.40 -28.29
CA GLN A 507 -0.33 -9.73 -29.05
C GLN A 507 -0.11 -8.77 -30.23
N ARG A 508 -1.15 -8.10 -30.71
CA ARG A 508 -1.08 -7.10 -31.79
C ARG A 508 -0.39 -5.82 -31.32
N ALA A 509 -0.67 -5.39 -30.09
CA ALA A 509 -0.06 -4.21 -29.47
C ALA A 509 1.45 -4.39 -29.21
N LEU A 510 1.87 -5.60 -28.83
CA LEU A 510 3.28 -5.92 -28.59
C LEU A 510 4.10 -5.99 -29.90
N LEU A 511 3.49 -6.46 -31.00
CA LEU A 511 4.13 -6.52 -32.31
C LEU A 511 4.26 -5.16 -32.99
N MET A 512 3.42 -4.18 -32.65
CA MET A 512 3.54 -2.80 -33.18
C MET A 512 4.66 -1.99 -32.51
N LEU A 513 5.14 -2.42 -31.33
CA LEU A 513 6.21 -1.74 -30.58
C LEU A 513 7.62 -2.27 -30.92
N SER A 514 7.73 -3.46 -31.52
CA SER A 514 8.97 -3.96 -32.10
C SER A 514 9.06 -3.54 -33.57
N GLY A 515 9.60 -2.35 -33.80
CA GLY A 515 9.84 -1.84 -35.15
C GLY A 515 10.94 -2.62 -35.87
N ASP A 516 10.55 -3.65 -36.63
CA ASP A 516 11.33 -4.18 -37.75
C ASP A 516 10.40 -4.45 -38.94
N LYS A 517 10.69 -3.75 -40.04
CA LYS A 517 9.86 -3.59 -41.24
C LYS A 517 9.86 -4.83 -42.15
N GLN A 518 8.77 -5.04 -42.92
CA GLN A 518 8.86 -5.01 -44.39
C GLN A 518 7.49 -4.92 -45.08
N ASN A 519 7.44 -4.02 -46.05
CA ASN A 519 6.33 -3.70 -46.94
C ASN A 519 5.85 -4.93 -47.74
N GLN A 520 4.53 -5.14 -47.80
CA GLN A 520 3.86 -5.50 -49.07
C GLN A 520 2.52 -4.78 -49.15
N ALA A 521 2.40 -3.93 -50.15
CA ALA A 521 1.20 -3.20 -50.51
C ALA A 521 0.09 -4.16 -50.97
N LYS A 522 -1.13 -3.96 -50.47
CA LYS A 522 -2.37 -4.35 -51.15
C LYS A 522 -3.43 -3.27 -50.92
N VAL A 523 -3.53 -2.42 -51.94
CA VAL A 523 -4.72 -1.76 -52.52
C VAL A 523 -5.99 -1.76 -51.64
N LEU A 524 -6.37 -0.56 -51.19
CA LEU A 524 -7.71 -0.22 -50.68
C LEU A 524 -8.71 -0.13 -51.86
N PRO A 525 -9.94 -0.64 -51.75
CA PRO A 525 -11.05 -0.21 -52.60
C PRO A 525 -11.74 1.03 -52.03
N ASP A 526 -12.06 1.95 -52.94
CA ASP A 526 -12.67 3.26 -52.71
C ASP A 526 -14.04 3.22 -52.00
N VAL A 527 -14.26 4.23 -51.16
CA VAL A 527 -15.56 4.60 -50.59
C VAL A 527 -16.31 5.46 -51.61
N PRO A 528 -17.58 5.16 -51.98
CA PRO A 528 -18.37 6.07 -52.78
C PRO A 528 -18.86 7.27 -51.97
N VAL A 529 -18.61 8.45 -52.51
CA VAL A 529 -19.07 9.76 -52.06
C VAL A 529 -20.59 9.88 -52.18
N GLN A 530 -21.18 10.57 -51.20
CA GLN A 530 -22.58 10.99 -51.12
C GLN A 530 -23.11 11.68 -52.39
N THR A 531 -24.38 11.42 -52.71
CA THR A 531 -25.39 12.37 -53.20
C THR A 531 -26.74 11.65 -52.99
N LYS A 532 -27.81 12.23 -52.44
CA LYS A 532 -28.32 13.59 -52.40
C LYS A 532 -29.23 13.75 -51.17
#